data_AF-A0A9X3PW88-F1
#
_entry.id   AF-A0A9X3PW88-F1
#
_cell.length_a   1.000
_cell.length_b   1.000
_cell.length_c   1.000
_cell.angle_alpha   90.00
_cell.angle_beta   90.00
_cell.angle_gamma   90.00
#
_symmetry.space_group_name_H-M   'P 1'
#
loop_
_entity.id
_entity.type
_entity.pdbx_description
1 polymer ?
#
loop_
_entity_poly.entity_id
_entity_poly.type
_entity_poly.pdbx_seq_one_letter_code
_entity_poly.pdbx_strand_id
1 'polypeptide(L)'
;MSSAGSLMDHNHPKAVRRKGGSLLALALMVIPCSVLVQGCLPAVWLAAVGTHSVGRSNVEFQPFQHSWVAPPEMRQQHGSINSIAVAPFPGDPAMATRFTTVLEETTDLRIVNPYQVIKQVDQATLALMSGFKTDEEATSLARRITRDVSVDCVLFGRVVAEPTGKKAWGSWTHWESKRLFLQLVNAEGSTVWRDELPFTVAKGLEESDDSWVNEALKRHLVAHTHTLGLTELDRTPG
;
A
#
# COMPACT_ATOMS: atom_id res chain seq x y z
N MET A 1 -76.02 -58.01 -5.38
CA MET A 1 -77.19 -57.11 -5.56
C MET A 1 -76.72 -55.72 -5.14
N SER A 2 -76.20 -54.91 -6.06
CA SER A 2 -76.94 -53.90 -6.86
C SER A 2 -77.44 -52.76 -5.96
N SER A 3 -77.24 -51.46 -6.19
CA SER A 3 -76.68 -50.62 -7.26
C SER A 3 -76.50 -49.22 -6.63
N ALA A 4 -75.41 -48.49 -6.93
CA ALA A 4 -75.33 -47.38 -7.89
C ALA A 4 -75.95 -46.04 -7.44
N GLY A 5 -75.23 -44.94 -7.68
CA GLY A 5 -75.77 -43.59 -7.56
C GLY A 5 -74.73 -42.47 -7.55
N SER A 6 -73.96 -42.32 -8.62
CA SER A 6 -73.21 -41.11 -8.96
C SER A 6 -73.91 -40.47 -10.15
N LEU A 7 -74.32 -39.18 -10.08
CA LEU A 7 -74.52 -38.31 -11.25
C LEU A 7 -74.81 -36.84 -10.87
N MET A 8 -74.04 -35.93 -11.49
CA MET A 8 -74.37 -34.60 -12.09
C MET A 8 -75.18 -33.58 -11.26
N ASP A 9 -75.02 -32.25 -11.32
CA ASP A 9 -74.71 -31.27 -12.37
C ASP A 9 -74.53 -29.91 -11.59
N HIS A 10 -73.83 -28.84 -11.97
CA HIS A 10 -74.01 -27.99 -13.14
C HIS A 10 -73.00 -26.81 -13.13
N ASN A 11 -72.66 -26.33 -14.32
CA ASN A 11 -71.81 -25.18 -14.64
C ASN A 11 -72.50 -23.80 -14.43
N HIS A 12 -71.71 -22.79 -14.01
CA HIS A 12 -71.67 -21.33 -14.30
C HIS A 12 -72.92 -20.54 -14.81
N PRO A 13 -73.13 -19.21 -14.53
CA PRO A 13 -72.11 -18.14 -14.70
C PRO A 13 -72.24 -16.80 -13.88
N LYS A 14 -71.16 -15.99 -13.95
CA LYS A 14 -71.03 -14.49 -14.02
C LYS A 14 -71.92 -13.56 -13.16
N ALA A 15 -71.29 -12.60 -12.46
CA ALA A 15 -71.16 -11.18 -12.89
C ALA A 15 -70.91 -10.16 -11.74
N VAL A 16 -69.89 -9.31 -11.95
CA VAL A 16 -69.89 -7.83 -11.83
C VAL A 16 -70.13 -7.20 -10.43
N ARG A 17 -69.10 -6.69 -9.73
CA ARG A 17 -68.38 -5.37 -9.83
C ARG A 17 -69.09 -4.18 -9.16
N ARG A 18 -68.26 -3.38 -8.45
CA ARG A 18 -68.36 -1.96 -8.00
C ARG A 18 -68.69 -1.81 -6.50
N LYS A 19 -68.14 -0.86 -5.74
CA LYS A 19 -67.18 0.25 -5.91
C LYS A 19 -66.94 0.82 -4.49
N GLY A 20 -65.82 1.50 -4.28
CA GLY A 20 -65.62 2.42 -3.13
C GLY A 20 -64.15 2.39 -2.72
N GLY A 21 -63.32 3.31 -3.22
CA GLY A 21 -63.07 4.60 -2.56
C GLY A 21 -61.88 4.39 -1.61
N SER A 22 -60.66 4.82 -1.93
CA SER A 22 -60.27 6.22 -1.76
C SER A 22 -59.00 6.52 -2.55
N LEU A 23 -59.15 7.30 -3.62
CA LEU A 23 -58.09 8.05 -4.29
C LEU A 23 -57.82 9.31 -3.45
N LEU A 24 -57.16 9.18 -2.30
CA LEU A 24 -56.84 10.34 -1.45
C LEU A 24 -55.78 10.00 -0.39
N ALA A 25 -54.60 9.55 -0.83
CA ALA A 25 -53.43 9.42 0.07
C ALA A 25 -52.08 9.47 -0.67
N LEU A 26 -52.01 10.15 -1.83
CA LEU A 26 -50.80 10.16 -2.67
C LEU A 26 -50.43 11.56 -3.20
N ALA A 27 -50.85 12.61 -2.50
CA ALA A 27 -50.55 13.99 -2.88
C ALA A 27 -50.38 14.85 -1.63
N LEU A 28 -49.29 14.66 -0.87
CA LEU A 28 -48.76 15.62 0.11
C LEU A 28 -47.48 15.07 0.76
N MET A 29 -46.38 15.04 0.00
CA MET A 29 -45.01 15.15 0.51
C MET A 29 -44.06 15.42 -0.67
N VAL A 30 -44.29 16.56 -1.34
CA VAL A 30 -43.29 17.20 -2.19
C VAL A 30 -43.13 18.61 -1.62
N ILE A 31 -42.29 18.75 -0.59
CA ILE A 31 -41.83 20.05 -0.10
C ILE A 31 -40.35 20.14 -0.48
N PRO A 32 -39.97 21.00 -1.44
CA PRO A 32 -38.57 21.27 -1.74
C PRO A 32 -38.06 22.31 -0.75
N CYS A 33 -37.37 21.88 0.30
CA CYS A 33 -36.52 22.78 1.11
C CYS A 33 -35.16 22.93 0.42
N SER A 34 -35.13 23.74 -0.63
CA SER A 34 -33.93 24.46 -1.05
C SER A 34 -33.67 25.62 -0.09
N VAL A 35 -32.38 25.91 0.19
CA VAL A 35 -31.78 26.81 1.21
C VAL A 35 -31.44 26.01 2.49
N LEU A 36 -30.18 25.59 2.72
CA LEU A 36 -28.98 26.40 2.89
C LEU A 36 -27.74 25.73 2.26
N VAL A 37 -27.28 26.29 1.15
CA VAL A 37 -25.90 26.11 0.68
C VAL A 37 -25.07 27.16 1.43
N GLN A 38 -24.29 26.74 2.44
CA GLN A 38 -23.01 27.34 2.86
C GLN A 38 -22.54 26.70 4.17
N GLY A 39 -21.47 25.90 4.11
CA GLY A 39 -20.71 25.47 5.29
C GLY A 39 -20.74 23.98 5.59
N CYS A 40 -20.10 23.18 4.72
CA CYS A 40 -19.31 21.97 5.05
C CYS A 40 -18.80 21.39 3.72
N LEU A 41 -17.65 21.88 3.26
CA LEU A 41 -16.88 21.25 2.19
C LEU A 41 -16.31 19.88 2.68
N PRO A 42 -15.99 18.96 1.77
CA PRO A 42 -16.52 17.59 1.73
C PRO A 42 -15.60 16.56 2.39
N ALA A 43 -16.18 15.56 3.07
CA ALA A 43 -15.47 14.33 3.45
C ALA A 43 -16.35 13.10 3.18
N VAL A 44 -16.76 12.94 1.92
CA VAL A 44 -17.25 11.68 1.37
C VAL A 44 -16.20 11.20 0.38
N TRP A 45 -15.22 10.41 0.84
CA TRP A 45 -14.25 9.73 -0.03
C TRP A 45 -13.68 8.43 0.55
N LEU A 46 -14.46 7.66 1.31
CA LEU A 46 -14.06 6.29 1.72
C LEU A 46 -15.25 5.32 1.71
N ALA A 47 -15.88 5.14 0.55
CA ALA A 47 -16.86 4.06 0.34
C ALA A 47 -16.93 3.63 -1.12
N ALA A 48 -15.79 3.28 -1.73
CA ALA A 48 -15.75 2.61 -3.03
C ALA A 48 -14.40 1.92 -3.30
N VAL A 49 -13.93 1.08 -2.38
CA VAL A 49 -12.98 0.00 -2.72
C VAL A 49 -13.42 -1.26 -1.99
N GLY A 50 -14.60 -1.74 -2.37
CA GLY A 50 -15.11 -3.02 -1.93
C GLY A 50 -15.78 -3.66 -3.13
N THR A 51 -15.33 -4.86 -3.49
CA THR A 51 -15.85 -5.75 -4.54
C THR A 51 -15.25 -5.61 -5.95
N HIS A 52 -13.94 -5.86 -6.07
CA HIS A 52 -13.39 -6.91 -6.97
C HIS A 52 -11.87 -6.93 -6.86
N SER A 53 -11.33 -7.84 -6.05
CA SER A 53 -10.03 -8.46 -6.34
C SER A 53 -9.99 -9.86 -5.75
N VAL A 54 -10.96 -10.69 -6.16
CA VAL A 54 -10.76 -12.14 -6.12
C VAL A 54 -10.00 -12.46 -7.40
N GLY A 55 -8.68 -12.29 -7.36
CA GLY A 55 -7.83 -12.60 -8.51
C GLY A 55 -6.47 -11.91 -8.49
N ARG A 56 -5.43 -12.70 -8.16
CA ARG A 56 -4.01 -12.58 -8.54
C ARG A 56 -3.03 -11.73 -7.73
N SER A 57 -3.45 -10.91 -6.78
CA SER A 57 -2.48 -10.19 -5.92
C SER A 57 -2.10 -11.03 -4.71
N ASN A 58 -0.91 -11.63 -4.71
CA ASN A 58 -0.35 -12.26 -3.51
C ASN A 58 0.20 -11.24 -2.50
N VAL A 59 0.21 -9.94 -2.83
CA VAL A 59 0.67 -8.86 -1.94
C VAL A 59 -0.29 -7.68 -2.01
N GLU A 60 -0.65 -7.10 -0.86
CA GLU A 60 -1.44 -5.87 -0.75
C GLU A 60 -0.70 -4.86 0.13
N PHE A 61 -0.37 -3.70 -0.42
CA PHE A 61 0.26 -2.60 0.32
C PHE A 61 -0.80 -1.66 0.91
N GLN A 62 -0.59 -1.24 2.15
CA GLN A 62 -1.36 -0.18 2.79
C GLN A 62 -0.71 1.19 2.56
N PRO A 63 -1.38 2.31 2.88
CA PRO A 63 -0.74 3.61 2.90
C PRO A 63 0.47 3.65 3.84
N PHE A 64 1.45 4.47 3.49
CA PHE A 64 2.59 4.77 4.35
C PHE A 64 2.15 5.34 5.70
N GLN A 65 2.88 4.97 6.74
CA GLN A 65 2.66 5.34 8.13
C GLN A 65 3.95 5.87 8.73
N HIS A 66 3.82 6.73 9.74
CA HIS A 66 4.97 7.28 10.49
C HIS A 66 6.05 7.93 9.60
N SER A 67 5.65 8.47 8.45
CA SER A 67 6.55 9.13 7.52
C SER A 67 7.19 10.36 8.17
N TRP A 68 8.50 10.46 8.07
CA TRP A 68 9.27 11.60 8.56
C TRP A 68 10.28 12.03 7.50
N VAL A 69 10.35 13.32 7.23
CA VAL A 69 11.30 13.92 6.28
C VAL A 69 12.09 15.00 7.00
N ALA A 70 13.39 15.07 6.73
CA ALA A 70 14.25 16.09 7.29
C ALA A 70 13.71 17.50 6.98
N PRO A 71 13.74 18.44 7.95
CA PRO A 71 13.34 19.83 7.72
C PRO A 71 14.13 20.47 6.55
N PRO A 72 13.55 21.46 5.83
CA PRO A 72 14.20 22.10 4.70
C PRO A 72 15.60 22.64 5.01
N GLU A 73 15.81 23.18 6.22
CA GLU A 73 17.08 23.75 6.65
C GLU A 73 18.17 22.68 6.73
N MET A 74 17.79 21.48 7.18
CA MET A 74 18.69 20.33 7.24
C MET A 74 18.96 19.82 5.83
N ARG A 75 17.93 19.69 4.98
CA ARG A 75 18.09 19.27 3.58
C ARG A 75 19.01 20.20 2.77
N GLN A 76 18.92 21.51 2.97
CA GLN A 76 19.78 22.49 2.30
C GLN A 76 21.26 22.36 2.68
N GLN A 77 21.57 21.85 3.88
CA GLN A 77 22.95 21.63 4.31
C GLN A 77 23.62 20.44 3.62
N HIS A 78 22.85 19.50 3.07
CA HIS A 78 23.36 18.23 2.56
C HIS A 78 23.58 18.21 1.04
N GLY A 79 23.39 19.35 0.35
CA GLY A 79 23.55 19.44 -1.10
C GLY A 79 22.53 18.62 -1.89
N SER A 80 22.72 18.52 -3.20
CA SER A 80 21.91 17.68 -4.09
C SER A 80 22.24 16.20 -3.89
N ILE A 81 21.23 15.34 -3.74
CA ILE A 81 21.40 13.88 -3.72
C ILE A 81 21.31 13.39 -5.15
N ASN A 82 22.39 12.82 -5.68
CA ASN A 82 22.46 12.31 -7.06
C ASN A 82 22.60 10.78 -7.10
N SER A 83 22.86 10.15 -5.96
CA SER A 83 23.12 8.72 -5.89
C SER A 83 22.70 8.08 -4.57
N ILE A 84 22.12 6.88 -4.67
CA ILE A 84 21.62 6.11 -3.53
C ILE A 84 22.12 4.67 -3.65
N ALA A 85 22.73 4.15 -2.59
CA ALA A 85 22.93 2.72 -2.43
C ALA A 85 21.74 2.09 -1.70
N VAL A 86 21.18 1.02 -2.24
CA VAL A 86 20.14 0.24 -1.55
C VAL A 86 20.83 -0.90 -0.79
N ALA A 87 20.77 -0.85 0.54
CA ALA A 87 21.26 -1.94 1.37
C ALA A 87 20.34 -3.17 1.25
N PRO A 88 20.84 -4.41 1.47
CA PRO A 88 19.97 -5.58 1.60
C PRO A 88 18.95 -5.37 2.72
N PHE A 89 17.70 -5.80 2.50
CA PHE A 89 16.65 -5.69 3.50
C PHE A 89 16.53 -7.00 4.27
N PRO A 90 16.92 -7.05 5.56
CA PRO A 90 16.70 -8.23 6.37
C PRO A 90 15.20 -8.59 6.43
N GLY A 91 14.90 -9.88 6.40
CA GLY A 91 13.53 -10.41 6.41
C GLY A 91 12.90 -10.58 5.02
N ASP A 92 13.33 -9.81 4.01
CA ASP A 92 12.85 -9.96 2.62
C ASP A 92 13.84 -9.37 1.60
N PRO A 93 14.84 -10.15 1.14
CA PRO A 93 15.83 -9.67 0.17
C PRO A 93 15.24 -9.32 -1.20
N ALA A 94 14.12 -9.95 -1.57
CA ALA A 94 13.44 -9.64 -2.82
C ALA A 94 12.91 -8.20 -2.78
N MET A 95 12.35 -7.76 -1.64
CA MET A 95 11.87 -6.38 -1.46
C MET A 95 12.95 -5.32 -1.75
N ALA A 96 14.21 -5.55 -1.35
CA ALA A 96 15.31 -4.62 -1.66
C ALA A 96 15.57 -4.50 -3.17
N THR A 97 15.47 -5.61 -3.89
CA THR A 97 15.62 -5.64 -5.37
C THR A 97 14.46 -4.92 -6.06
N ARG A 98 13.23 -5.09 -5.56
CA ARG A 98 12.06 -4.38 -6.05
C ARG A 98 12.17 -2.88 -5.85
N PHE A 99 12.60 -2.44 -4.67
CA PHE A 99 12.86 -1.02 -4.38
C PHE A 99 13.91 -0.44 -5.32
N THR A 100 14.99 -1.18 -5.56
CA THR A 100 16.02 -0.75 -6.52
C THR A 100 15.43 -0.52 -7.90
N THR A 101 14.68 -1.49 -8.41
CA THR A 101 14.02 -1.41 -9.73
C THR A 101 13.08 -0.20 -9.80
N VAL A 102 12.25 0.00 -8.78
CA VAL A 102 11.33 1.13 -8.76
C VAL A 102 12.07 2.47 -8.73
N LEU A 103 13.13 2.61 -7.93
CA LEU A 103 13.91 3.85 -7.87
C LEU A 103 14.60 4.15 -9.20
N GLU A 104 15.18 3.12 -9.85
CA GLU A 104 15.79 3.24 -11.18
C GLU A 104 14.77 3.65 -12.26
N GLU A 105 13.52 3.20 -12.16
CA GLU A 105 12.47 3.54 -13.12
C GLU A 105 11.81 4.90 -12.88
N THR A 106 11.91 5.45 -11.67
CA THR A 106 11.10 6.62 -11.23
C THR A 106 11.93 7.85 -10.92
N THR A 107 13.24 7.74 -10.93
CA THR A 107 14.17 8.82 -10.60
C THR A 107 15.35 8.83 -11.58
N ASP A 108 15.97 9.99 -11.77
CA ASP A 108 17.21 10.11 -12.56
C ASP A 108 18.48 9.84 -11.70
N LEU A 109 18.30 9.36 -10.46
CA LEU A 109 19.38 9.09 -9.52
C LEU A 109 20.19 7.87 -9.94
N ARG A 110 21.50 7.90 -9.68
CA ARG A 110 22.34 6.70 -9.78
C ARG A 110 22.03 5.76 -8.61
N ILE A 111 21.31 4.68 -8.89
CA ILE A 111 21.01 3.65 -7.89
C ILE A 111 22.09 2.55 -7.92
N VAL A 112 22.62 2.20 -6.75
CA VAL A 112 23.52 1.04 -6.57
C VAL A 112 22.75 -0.07 -5.89
N ASN A 113 22.62 -1.21 -6.57
CA ASN A 113 21.80 -2.32 -6.09
C ASN A 113 22.45 -3.08 -4.91
N PRO A 114 21.67 -3.85 -4.12
CA PRO A 114 22.15 -4.53 -2.93
C PRO A 114 23.33 -5.47 -3.18
N TYR A 115 23.37 -6.15 -4.33
CA TYR A 115 24.45 -7.07 -4.67
C TYR A 115 25.77 -6.33 -4.94
N GLN A 116 25.71 -5.15 -5.56
CA GLN A 116 26.89 -4.31 -5.76
C GLN A 116 27.42 -3.74 -4.45
N VAL A 117 26.51 -3.31 -3.56
CA VAL A 117 26.89 -2.88 -2.20
C VAL A 117 27.63 -3.99 -1.48
N ILE A 118 27.07 -5.22 -1.46
CA ILE A 118 27.69 -6.37 -0.80
C ILE A 118 29.11 -6.65 -1.31
N LYS A 119 29.35 -6.48 -2.62
CA LYS A 119 30.66 -6.74 -3.24
C LYS A 119 31.73 -5.70 -2.91
N GLN A 120 31.34 -4.50 -2.51
CA GLN A 120 32.26 -3.36 -2.36
C GLN A 120 32.60 -3.03 -0.90
N VAL A 121 31.80 -3.51 0.05
CA VAL A 121 32.02 -3.24 1.48
C VAL A 121 32.83 -4.35 2.16
N ASP A 122 33.46 -4.02 3.28
CA ASP A 122 34.21 -5.00 4.08
C ASP A 122 33.30 -5.97 4.86
N GLN A 123 33.88 -7.08 5.34
CA GLN A 123 33.15 -8.12 6.07
C GLN A 123 32.50 -7.63 7.37
N ALA A 124 33.12 -6.64 8.05
CA ALA A 124 32.58 -6.08 9.28
C ALA A 124 31.31 -5.26 9.00
N THR A 125 31.30 -4.53 7.89
CA THR A 125 30.17 -3.76 7.38
C THR A 125 29.04 -4.69 6.97
N LEU A 126 29.34 -5.78 6.26
CA LEU A 126 28.34 -6.82 5.93
C LEU A 126 27.65 -7.39 7.17
N ALA A 127 28.41 -7.69 8.22
CA ALA A 127 27.86 -8.23 9.46
C ALA A 127 26.86 -7.25 10.10
N LEU A 128 27.17 -5.94 10.10
CA LEU A 128 26.30 -4.91 10.66
C LEU A 128 25.00 -4.69 9.86
N MET A 129 25.04 -4.85 8.53
CA MET A 129 23.85 -4.72 7.67
C MET A 129 22.75 -5.73 8.01
N SER A 130 23.11 -6.87 8.59
CA SER A 130 22.16 -7.94 8.91
C SER A 130 21.28 -7.66 10.12
N GLY A 131 21.61 -6.66 10.96
CA GLY A 131 20.93 -6.54 12.25
C GLY A 131 21.23 -5.30 13.08
N PHE A 132 21.59 -4.17 12.47
CA PHE A 132 21.66 -2.91 13.20
C PHE A 132 20.28 -2.55 13.80
N LYS A 133 20.30 -2.01 15.02
CA LYS A 133 19.11 -1.79 15.87
C LYS A 133 18.92 -0.33 16.25
N THR A 134 19.99 0.46 16.21
CA THR A 134 19.97 1.85 16.65
C THR A 134 20.28 2.82 15.51
N ASP A 135 19.83 4.06 15.67
CA ASP A 135 20.15 5.14 14.73
C ASP A 135 21.67 5.42 14.68
N GLU A 136 22.40 5.20 15.77
CA GLU A 136 23.86 5.37 15.83
C GLU A 136 24.59 4.29 15.02
N GLU A 137 24.12 3.04 15.08
CA GLU A 137 24.62 1.97 14.22
C GLU A 137 24.29 2.24 12.76
N ALA A 138 23.07 2.71 12.45
CA ALA A 138 22.67 3.11 11.10
C ALA A 138 23.54 4.26 10.56
N THR A 139 23.82 5.26 11.39
CA THR A 139 24.72 6.40 11.10
C THR A 139 26.13 5.92 10.75
N SER A 140 26.69 5.07 11.61
CA SER A 140 28.04 4.53 11.44
C SER A 140 28.15 3.63 10.22
N LEU A 141 27.10 2.85 9.95
CA LEU A 141 27.00 1.98 8.79
C LEU A 141 26.87 2.79 7.49
N ALA A 142 26.02 3.83 7.47
CA ALA A 142 25.85 4.71 6.33
C ALA A 142 27.18 5.32 5.91
N ARG A 143 27.93 5.91 6.85
CA ARG A 143 29.25 6.51 6.59
C ARG A 143 30.25 5.55 5.94
N ARG A 144 30.22 4.27 6.33
CA ARG A 144 31.09 3.25 5.74
C ARG A 144 30.67 2.94 4.32
N ILE A 145 29.38 2.67 4.11
CA ILE A 145 28.82 2.31 2.80
C ILE A 145 28.97 3.48 1.82
N THR A 146 28.63 4.72 2.20
CA THR A 146 28.75 5.89 1.32
C THR A 146 30.19 6.12 0.87
N ARG A 147 31.16 5.93 1.78
CA ARG A 147 32.59 6.01 1.45
C ARG A 147 33.02 4.89 0.52
N ASP A 148 32.70 3.65 0.85
CA ASP A 148 33.22 2.46 0.15
C ASP A 148 32.55 2.29 -1.24
N VAL A 149 31.27 2.64 -1.35
CA VAL A 149 30.45 2.55 -2.58
C VAL A 149 30.44 3.87 -3.37
N SER A 150 30.98 4.94 -2.78
CA SER A 150 31.02 6.30 -3.34
C SER A 150 29.63 6.80 -3.76
N VAL A 151 28.67 6.84 -2.83
CA VAL A 151 27.29 7.33 -3.03
C VAL A 151 26.93 8.42 -2.01
N ASP A 152 25.93 9.25 -2.32
CA ASP A 152 25.51 10.35 -1.44
C ASP A 152 24.68 9.85 -0.25
N CYS A 153 23.85 8.83 -0.48
CA CYS A 153 22.94 8.27 0.51
C CYS A 153 22.87 6.74 0.47
N VAL A 154 22.43 6.17 1.58
CA VAL A 154 22.13 4.74 1.74
C VAL A 154 20.68 4.59 2.16
N LEU A 155 19.91 3.82 1.40
CA LEU A 155 18.58 3.37 1.77
C LEU A 155 18.70 2.07 2.54
N PHE A 156 18.41 2.13 3.82
CA PHE A 156 18.18 0.96 4.65
C PHE A 156 16.71 0.57 4.65
N GLY A 157 16.48 -0.73 4.74
CA GLY A 157 15.15 -1.27 4.94
C GLY A 157 15.17 -2.54 5.78
N ARG A 158 14.07 -2.83 6.45
CA ARG A 158 13.87 -4.10 7.15
C ARG A 158 12.41 -4.53 7.04
N VAL A 159 12.18 -5.81 6.79
CA VAL A 159 10.85 -6.40 6.76
C VAL A 159 10.63 -7.24 8.02
N VAL A 160 9.59 -6.91 8.76
CA VAL A 160 9.22 -7.60 10.01
C VAL A 160 7.83 -8.20 9.85
N ALA A 161 7.65 -9.46 10.25
CA ALA A 161 6.33 -10.07 10.34
C ALA A 161 5.56 -9.47 11.52
N GLU A 162 4.30 -9.11 11.28
CA GLU A 162 3.41 -8.64 12.33
C GLU A 162 2.56 -9.80 12.87
N PRO A 163 2.25 -9.84 14.18
CA PRO A 163 1.38 -10.85 14.74
C PRO A 163 -0.03 -10.75 14.12
N THR A 164 -0.41 -11.70 13.28
CA THR A 164 -1.77 -11.75 12.73
C THR A 164 -2.76 -12.22 13.80
N GLY A 165 -3.66 -11.33 14.22
CA GLY A 165 -4.57 -11.57 15.35
C GLY A 165 -5.65 -12.64 15.15
N LYS A 166 -5.85 -13.20 13.94
CA LYS A 166 -6.86 -14.25 13.70
C LYS A 166 -6.41 -15.21 12.59
N LYS A 167 -6.16 -16.47 12.94
CA LYS A 167 -6.06 -17.56 11.96
C LYS A 167 -7.47 -17.79 11.41
N ALA A 168 -7.69 -17.54 10.11
CA ALA A 168 -8.92 -17.94 9.45
C ALA A 168 -8.95 -19.47 9.40
N TRP A 169 -9.78 -20.08 10.25
CA TRP A 169 -9.98 -21.53 10.27
C TRP A 169 -10.73 -21.93 8.99
N GLY A 170 -10.08 -22.67 8.09
CA GLY A 170 -10.73 -23.27 6.90
C GLY A 170 -10.30 -22.74 5.53
N SER A 171 -9.38 -21.78 5.44
CA SER A 171 -8.86 -21.30 4.14
C SER A 171 -7.53 -21.96 3.79
N TRP A 172 -7.37 -22.42 2.55
CA TRP A 172 -6.09 -22.90 1.98
C TRP A 172 -5.10 -21.76 1.70
N THR A 173 -5.53 -20.51 1.85
CA THR A 173 -4.70 -19.31 1.76
C THR A 173 -4.64 -18.64 3.12
N HIS A 174 -3.42 -18.48 3.65
CA HIS A 174 -3.17 -17.71 4.87
C HIS A 174 -2.56 -16.36 4.50
N TRP A 175 -3.06 -15.28 5.09
CA TRP A 175 -2.52 -13.94 4.88
C TRP A 175 -1.60 -13.59 6.04
N GLU A 176 -0.35 -13.25 5.73
CA GLU A 176 0.63 -12.77 6.70
C GLU A 176 0.72 -11.24 6.62
N SER A 177 0.55 -10.58 7.76
CA SER A 177 0.83 -9.14 7.86
C SER A 177 2.32 -8.94 8.06
N LYS A 178 2.89 -7.98 7.34
CA LYS A 178 4.29 -7.58 7.40
C LYS A 178 4.37 -6.06 7.41
N ARG A 179 5.50 -5.56 7.90
CA ARG A 179 5.83 -4.14 7.86
C ARG A 179 7.24 -3.96 7.33
N LEU A 180 7.36 -3.13 6.30
CA LEU A 180 8.62 -2.64 5.79
C LEU A 180 8.94 -1.31 6.47
N PHE A 181 10.05 -1.22 7.17
CA PHE A 181 10.58 0.03 7.70
C PHE A 181 11.69 0.51 6.76
N LEU A 182 11.71 1.80 6.46
CA LEU A 182 12.66 2.44 5.54
C LEU A 182 13.35 3.60 6.23
N GLN A 183 14.64 3.77 5.92
CA GLN A 183 15.43 4.89 6.41
C GLN A 183 16.49 5.25 5.38
N LEU A 184 16.46 6.49 4.88
CA LEU A 184 17.48 7.06 4.02
C LEU A 184 18.45 7.89 4.86
N VAL A 185 19.73 7.57 4.78
CA VAL A 185 20.79 8.21 5.56
C VAL A 185 21.87 8.70 4.61
N ASN A 186 22.33 9.94 4.79
CA ASN A 186 23.38 10.52 3.94
C ASN A 186 24.80 10.14 4.39
N ALA A 187 25.79 10.63 3.65
CA ALA A 187 27.20 10.41 3.92
C ALA A 187 27.67 10.97 5.27
N GLU A 188 27.03 11.99 5.83
CA GLU A 188 27.31 12.49 7.18
C GLU A 188 26.70 11.61 8.27
N GLY A 189 25.85 10.66 7.90
CA GLY A 189 25.10 9.80 8.82
C GLY A 189 23.81 10.44 9.34
N SER A 190 23.38 11.57 8.77
CA SER A 190 22.10 12.19 9.10
C SER A 190 20.96 11.50 8.35
N THR A 191 19.84 11.27 9.05
CA THR A 191 18.63 10.75 8.42
C THR A 191 17.99 11.83 7.57
N VAL A 192 17.79 11.53 6.28
CA VAL A 192 17.08 12.40 5.33
C VAL A 192 15.59 12.08 5.31
N TRP A 193 15.24 10.80 5.39
CA TRP A 193 13.86 10.31 5.34
C TRP A 193 13.70 9.00 6.12
N ARG A 194 12.52 8.79 6.72
CA ARG A 194 12.06 7.53 7.32
C ARG A 194 10.61 7.27 6.94
N ASP A 195 10.29 6.00 6.81
CA ASP A 195 8.92 5.56 6.56
C ASP A 195 8.61 4.16 7.05
N GLU A 196 7.31 3.89 7.12
CA GLU A 196 6.80 2.55 7.35
C GLU A 196 5.70 2.20 6.35
N LEU A 197 5.85 1.05 5.70
CA LEU A 197 4.90 0.53 4.74
C LEU A 197 4.36 -0.82 5.25
N PRO A 198 3.14 -0.84 5.82
CA PRO A 198 2.45 -2.09 6.11
C PRO A 198 2.00 -2.77 4.82
N PHE A 199 2.09 -4.10 4.78
CA PHE A 199 1.62 -4.89 3.66
C PHE A 199 1.22 -6.30 4.09
N THR A 200 0.28 -6.91 3.39
CA THR A 200 -0.10 -8.30 3.60
C THR A 200 0.39 -9.16 2.44
N VAL A 201 0.74 -10.41 2.74
CA VAL A 201 1.17 -11.40 1.74
C VAL A 201 0.30 -12.63 1.86
N ALA A 202 -0.33 -13.05 0.77
CA ALA A 202 -0.98 -14.34 0.67
C ALA A 202 0.07 -15.44 0.58
N LYS A 203 -0.01 -16.41 1.50
CA LYS A 203 0.68 -17.70 1.40
C LYS A 203 -0.29 -18.74 0.86
N GLY A 204 0.03 -19.27 -0.32
CA GLY A 204 -0.74 -20.27 -1.07
C GLY A 204 0.13 -20.97 -2.13
N LEU A 205 -0.48 -21.85 -2.94
CA LEU A 205 0.21 -22.77 -3.87
C LEU A 205 0.90 -22.13 -5.09
N GLU A 206 0.73 -20.83 -5.31
CA GLU A 206 1.25 -20.15 -6.50
C GLU A 206 2.21 -19.03 -6.06
N GLU A 207 3.42 -19.01 -6.62
CA GLU A 207 4.36 -17.90 -6.46
C GLU A 207 3.72 -16.64 -7.05
N SER A 208 3.88 -15.51 -6.35
CA SER A 208 3.35 -14.23 -6.83
C SER A 208 3.96 -13.88 -8.18
N ASP A 209 3.16 -13.34 -9.09
CA ASP A 209 3.69 -12.66 -10.26
C ASP A 209 4.50 -11.43 -9.80
N ASP A 210 5.82 -11.48 -10.02
CA ASP A 210 6.75 -10.45 -9.59
C ASP A 210 6.46 -9.08 -10.22
N SER A 211 5.86 -9.05 -11.42
CA SER A 211 5.57 -7.79 -12.11
C SER A 211 4.48 -6.98 -11.41
N TRP A 212 3.47 -7.65 -10.85
CA TRP A 212 2.37 -6.98 -10.16
C TRP A 212 2.77 -6.40 -8.81
N VAL A 213 3.64 -7.08 -8.07
CA VAL A 213 4.19 -6.55 -6.81
C VAL A 213 5.00 -5.29 -7.07
N ASN A 214 5.81 -5.29 -8.15
CA ASN A 214 6.58 -4.12 -8.56
C ASN A 214 5.66 -2.96 -8.94
N GLU A 215 4.61 -3.20 -9.74
CA GLU A 215 3.65 -2.15 -10.12
C GLU A 215 2.87 -1.59 -8.92
N ALA A 216 2.48 -2.44 -7.97
CA ALA A 216 1.81 -2.00 -6.75
C ALA A 216 2.73 -1.15 -5.86
N LEU A 217 3.99 -1.59 -5.70
CA LEU A 217 5.01 -0.85 -4.98
C LEU A 217 5.36 0.47 -5.68
N LYS A 218 5.53 0.46 -7.00
CA LYS A 218 5.78 1.62 -7.85
C LYS A 218 4.69 2.67 -7.67
N ARG A 219 3.42 2.26 -7.73
CA ARG A 219 2.29 3.18 -7.52
C ARG A 219 2.34 3.85 -6.15
N HIS A 220 2.67 3.09 -5.10
CA HIS A 220 2.78 3.63 -3.74
C HIS A 220 3.97 4.58 -3.62
N LEU A 221 5.14 4.18 -4.13
CA LEU A 221 6.34 5.01 -4.08
C LEU A 221 6.20 6.28 -4.92
N VAL A 222 5.70 6.22 -6.15
CA VAL A 222 5.49 7.41 -7.00
C VAL A 222 4.49 8.38 -6.38
N ALA A 223 3.39 7.87 -5.82
CA ALA A 223 2.44 8.73 -5.11
C ALA A 223 3.10 9.40 -3.88
N HIS A 224 4.05 8.71 -3.25
CA HIS A 224 4.72 9.18 -2.06
C HIS A 224 5.97 10.03 -2.32
N THR A 225 6.70 9.84 -3.42
CA THR A 225 7.93 10.58 -3.76
C THR A 225 7.68 12.07 -3.92
N HIS A 226 6.50 12.46 -4.43
CA HIS A 226 6.04 13.84 -4.45
C HIS A 226 5.84 14.41 -3.04
N THR A 227 5.38 13.59 -2.10
CA THR A 227 5.20 13.98 -0.68
C THR A 227 6.55 14.07 0.04
N LEU A 228 7.52 13.26 -0.37
CA LEU A 228 8.85 13.18 0.22
C LEU A 228 9.85 14.21 -0.31
N GLY A 229 9.49 14.95 -1.37
CA GLY A 229 10.42 15.85 -2.05
C GLY A 229 11.59 15.12 -2.71
N LEU A 230 11.48 13.82 -2.98
CA LEU A 230 12.52 13.06 -3.69
C LEU A 230 12.68 13.57 -5.13
N THR A 231 11.60 14.03 -5.75
CA THR A 231 11.63 14.76 -7.03
C THR A 231 12.20 16.17 -6.93
N GLU A 232 12.35 16.73 -5.72
CA GLU A 232 12.98 18.04 -5.48
C GLU A 232 14.46 17.90 -5.12
N LEU A 233 14.86 16.75 -4.56
CA LEU A 233 16.26 16.38 -4.31
C LEU A 233 17.08 16.26 -5.61
N ASP A 234 16.38 16.04 -6.73
CA ASP A 234 16.88 15.96 -8.10
C ASP A 234 16.90 17.32 -8.84
N ARG A 235 16.25 18.36 -8.30
CA ARG A 235 16.12 19.66 -8.99
C ARG A 235 17.02 20.74 -8.40
N THR A 236 18.11 21.04 -9.09
CA THR A 236 18.57 22.42 -9.25
C THR A 236 18.00 23.02 -10.53
N PRO A 237 17.70 24.34 -10.56
CA PRO A 237 17.68 25.08 -11.82
C PRO A 237 19.13 25.14 -12.33
N GLY A 238 19.34 24.67 -13.56
CA GLY A 238 20.54 25.03 -14.34
C GLY A 238 20.55 26.51 -14.69
#